data_AF-A0A9D6HP19-F1
#
_entry.id   AF-A0A9D6HP19-F1
#
_cell.length_a   1.000
_cell.length_b   1.000
_cell.length_c   1.000
_cell.angle_alpha   90.00
_cell.angle_beta   90.00
_cell.angle_gamma   90.00
#
_symmetry.space_group_name_H-M   'P 1'
#
loop_
_entity.id
_entity.type
_entity.pdbx_description
1 polymer ?
#
loop_
_entity_poly.entity_id
_entity_poly.type
_entity_poly.pdbx_seq_one_letter_code
_entity_poly.pdbx_strand_id
1 'polypeptide(L)'
;MSVRTAADGVKDIATPLSDADIESLKAGDRVRITGVLYTARDAAHGRLFPLIEKGEKLPIDVRGQIIYYTGPSPARPGDVVGSIGPTTASRMDKYTPALLKLGLKGTIGKGYRGPAVKDALRQHKGVYFGAIGGAGAVLSRFVKKLSIVAYEDLGTEAIRRLEVEAFPAIVINDCHGGDLYQDGMKAYAREGSGSIRWSGRRGHRSRRRTSGTTRGGRCRWRCSSSSARSSSTPPGRRS
;
A
#
# COMPACT_ATOMS: atom_id res chain seq x y z
N MET A 1 -8.83 11.77 25.11
CA MET A 1 -9.12 10.92 23.95
C MET A 1 -8.72 11.69 22.71
N SER A 2 -7.81 11.12 21.93
CA SER A 2 -7.26 11.72 20.71
C SER A 2 -8.09 11.40 19.48
N VAL A 3 -9.13 10.55 19.61
CA VAL A 3 -10.06 10.17 18.54
C VAL A 3 -11.36 10.97 18.65
N ARG A 4 -11.80 11.59 17.55
CA ARG A 4 -13.11 12.23 17.40
C ARG A 4 -13.75 11.78 16.10
N THR A 5 -15.03 11.42 16.13
CA THR A 5 -15.79 11.13 14.90
C THR A 5 -16.41 12.41 14.38
N ALA A 6 -16.05 12.83 13.17
CA ALA A 6 -16.62 14.00 12.50
C ALA A 6 -17.98 13.66 11.88
N ALA A 7 -18.75 14.70 11.53
CA ALA A 7 -20.10 14.58 10.97
C ALA A 7 -20.14 13.83 9.61
N ASP A 8 -19.02 13.77 8.91
CA ASP A 8 -18.83 13.02 7.65
C ASP A 8 -18.54 11.53 7.87
N GLY A 9 -18.55 11.05 9.12
CA GLY A 9 -18.24 9.67 9.49
C GLY A 9 -16.74 9.34 9.47
N VAL A 10 -15.86 10.32 9.26
CA VAL A 10 -14.40 10.16 9.31
C VAL A 10 -13.90 10.39 10.73
N LYS A 11 -12.96 9.58 11.19
CA LYS A 11 -12.35 9.71 12.52
C LYS A 11 -11.09 10.56 12.48
N ASP A 12 -11.10 11.68 13.19
CA ASP A 12 -9.92 12.51 13.42
C ASP A 12 -9.09 11.90 14.56
N ILE A 13 -7.81 11.63 14.29
CA ILE A 13 -6.89 11.06 15.26
C ILE A 13 -5.64 11.94 15.39
N ALA A 14 -5.16 12.12 16.62
CA ALA A 14 -3.94 12.88 16.90
C ALA A 14 -2.86 11.97 17.50
N THR A 15 -1.63 12.05 16.98
CA THR A 15 -0.48 11.34 17.58
C THR A 15 0.20 12.22 18.65
N PRO A 16 0.75 11.63 19.73
CA PRO A 16 0.81 10.20 20.05
C PRO A 16 -0.55 9.58 20.45
N LEU A 17 -0.78 8.32 20.06
CA LEU A 17 -1.98 7.55 20.33
C LEU A 17 -1.87 6.72 21.61
N SER A 18 -2.97 6.61 22.34
CA SER A 18 -3.13 5.70 23.48
C SER A 18 -3.78 4.37 23.07
N ASP A 19 -3.71 3.37 23.95
CA ASP A 19 -4.36 2.07 23.74
C ASP A 19 -5.88 2.21 23.57
N ALA A 20 -6.50 3.12 24.35
CA ALA A 20 -7.92 3.42 24.24
C ALA A 20 -8.28 4.04 22.88
N ASP A 21 -7.41 4.89 22.33
CA ASP A 21 -7.60 5.44 20.98
C ASP A 21 -7.58 4.32 19.93
N ILE A 22 -6.65 3.37 20.05
CA ILE A 22 -6.55 2.23 19.14
C ILE A 22 -7.75 1.29 19.24
N GLU A 23 -8.21 0.98 20.45
CA GLU A 23 -9.37 0.10 20.65
C GLU A 23 -10.67 0.68 20.07
N SER A 24 -10.76 2.00 19.93
CA SER A 24 -11.89 2.67 19.30
C SER A 24 -11.92 2.54 17.76
N LEU A 25 -10.81 2.13 17.13
CA LEU A 25 -10.67 1.99 15.68
C LEU A 25 -11.07 0.58 15.23
N LYS A 26 -11.76 0.50 14.09
CA LYS A 26 -12.18 -0.76 13.46
C LYS A 26 -11.76 -0.80 12.00
N ALA A 27 -11.52 -2.00 11.48
CA ALA A 27 -11.26 -2.21 10.07
C ALA A 27 -12.38 -1.62 9.21
N GLY A 28 -12.00 -0.84 8.19
CA GLY A 28 -12.93 -0.07 7.35
C GLY A 28 -13.10 1.39 7.76
N ASP A 29 -12.72 1.79 8.97
CA ASP A 29 -12.78 3.19 9.40
C ASP A 29 -11.88 4.07 8.53
N ARG A 30 -12.42 5.20 8.09
CA ARG A 30 -11.66 6.27 7.44
C ARG A 30 -11.13 7.20 8.52
N VAL A 31 -9.83 7.53 8.45
CA VAL A 31 -9.18 8.38 9.45
C VAL A 31 -8.48 9.57 8.82
N ARG A 32 -8.40 10.66 9.58
CA ARG A 32 -7.55 11.84 9.33
C ARG A 32 -6.56 11.96 10.47
N ILE A 33 -5.27 11.86 10.15
CA ILE A 33 -4.20 11.84 11.15
C ILE A 33 -3.56 13.23 11.22
N THR A 34 -3.51 13.81 12.42
CA THR A 34 -2.83 15.08 12.68
C THR A 34 -1.74 14.86 13.73
N GLY A 35 -0.56 15.44 13.53
CA GLY A 35 0.55 15.31 14.46
C GLY A 35 1.80 14.76 13.78
N VAL A 36 2.52 13.89 14.48
CA VAL A 36 3.82 13.37 14.06
C VAL A 36 3.70 11.98 13.48
N LEU A 37 4.28 11.78 12.30
CA LEU A 37 4.55 10.47 11.69
C LEU A 37 6.05 10.30 11.49
N TYR A 38 6.56 9.09 11.67
CA TYR A 38 7.95 8.76 11.32
C TYR A 38 8.01 7.99 10.01
N THR A 39 8.92 8.33 9.12
CA THR A 39 9.20 7.49 7.94
C THR A 39 10.27 6.47 8.28
N ALA A 40 10.03 5.22 7.96
CA ALA A 40 11.07 4.19 7.96
C ALA A 40 10.70 3.10 6.97
N ARG A 41 11.70 2.57 6.27
CA ARG A 41 11.55 1.46 5.31
C ARG A 41 12.70 0.47 5.47
N ASP A 42 13.00 -0.29 4.44
CA ASP A 42 13.88 -1.47 4.46
C ASP A 42 15.22 -1.22 5.16
N ALA A 43 16.01 -0.23 4.73
CA ALA A 43 17.33 0.03 5.30
C ALA A 43 17.27 0.56 6.75
N ALA A 44 16.32 1.45 7.04
CA ALA A 44 16.12 1.97 8.39
C ALA A 44 15.72 0.87 9.38
N HIS A 45 14.78 -0.02 9.00
CA HIS A 45 14.41 -1.15 9.85
C HIS A 45 15.56 -2.15 10.03
N GLY A 46 16.39 -2.34 8.99
CA GLY A 46 17.60 -3.16 9.08
C GLY A 46 18.61 -2.65 10.12
N ARG A 47 18.67 -1.34 10.38
CA ARG A 47 19.51 -0.75 11.43
C ARG A 47 18.82 -0.71 12.80
N LEU A 48 17.51 -0.48 12.84
CA LEU A 48 16.75 -0.46 14.09
C LEU A 48 16.68 -1.87 14.71
N PHE A 49 16.47 -2.90 13.91
CA PHE A 49 16.17 -4.24 14.42
C PHE A 49 17.28 -4.85 15.29
N PRO A 50 18.57 -4.81 14.90
CA PRO A 50 19.65 -5.27 15.77
C PRO A 50 19.72 -4.52 17.11
N LEU A 51 19.38 -3.23 17.13
CA LEU A 51 19.33 -2.46 18.39
C LEU A 51 18.21 -2.95 19.30
N ILE A 52 17.06 -3.30 18.72
CA ILE A 52 15.93 -3.88 19.46
C ILE A 52 16.30 -5.23 20.05
N GLU A 53 16.96 -6.10 19.26
CA GLU A 53 17.39 -7.43 19.72
C GLU A 53 18.40 -7.35 20.87
N LYS A 54 19.27 -6.33 20.85
CA LYS A 54 20.23 -6.08 21.93
C LYS A 54 19.67 -5.30 23.12
N GLY A 55 18.42 -4.84 23.05
CA GLY A 55 17.82 -3.98 24.08
C GLY A 55 18.44 -2.58 24.17
N GLU A 56 19.10 -2.12 23.11
CA GLU A 56 19.73 -0.80 23.06
C GLU A 56 18.72 0.32 22.81
N LYS A 57 19.10 1.55 23.16
CA LYS A 57 18.23 2.73 22.98
C LYS A 57 18.08 3.05 21.49
N LEU A 58 16.83 3.14 21.03
CA LEU A 58 16.53 3.54 19.67
C LEU A 58 16.77 5.05 19.46
N PRO A 59 17.15 5.48 18.23
CA PRO A 59 17.30 6.89 17.90
C PRO A 59 15.96 7.65 17.85
N ILE A 60 14.83 6.94 17.90
CA ILE A 60 13.48 7.49 17.94
C ILE A 60 12.67 6.83 19.05
N ASP A 61 11.80 7.61 19.70
CA ASP A 61 10.76 7.05 20.56
C ASP A 61 9.56 6.64 19.70
N VAL A 62 9.27 5.34 19.67
CA VAL A 62 8.18 4.76 18.89
C VAL A 62 6.87 4.69 19.67
N ARG A 63 6.89 4.97 20.99
CA ARG A 63 5.72 4.83 21.86
C ARG A 63 4.60 5.78 21.46
N GLY A 64 3.42 5.25 21.19
CA GLY A 64 2.26 6.04 20.76
C GLY A 64 2.34 6.51 19.31
N GLN A 65 3.43 6.24 18.59
CA GLN A 65 3.67 6.81 17.28
C GLN A 65 3.22 5.89 16.14
N ILE A 66 3.21 6.46 14.95
CA ILE A 66 2.89 5.77 13.71
C ILE A 66 4.09 5.84 12.77
N ILE A 67 4.47 4.70 12.20
CA ILE A 67 5.51 4.61 11.17
C ILE A 67 4.87 4.55 9.79
N TYR A 68 5.16 5.53 8.94
CA TYR A 68 4.80 5.54 7.53
C TYR A 68 5.89 4.90 6.66
N TYR A 69 5.55 3.80 6.01
CA TYR A 69 6.44 3.13 5.06
C TYR A 69 6.48 3.89 3.74
N THR A 70 7.37 4.87 3.64
CA THR A 70 7.59 5.68 2.44
C THR A 70 9.06 6.06 2.30
N GLY A 71 9.46 6.36 1.07
CA GLY A 71 10.72 7.04 0.76
C GLY A 71 10.37 8.35 0.07
N PRO A 72 10.38 9.51 0.77
CA PRO A 72 10.00 10.78 0.18
C PRO A 72 10.93 11.13 -0.98
N SER A 73 10.34 11.57 -2.09
CA SER A 73 11.10 12.15 -3.19
C SER A 73 11.61 13.55 -2.81
N PRO A 74 12.69 14.04 -3.45
CA PRO A 74 13.19 15.39 -3.21
C PRO A 74 12.10 16.44 -3.38
N ALA A 75 12.13 17.47 -2.53
CA ALA A 75 11.22 18.60 -2.64
C ALA A 75 11.47 19.38 -3.94
N ARG A 76 10.39 19.85 -4.58
CA ARG A 76 10.49 20.85 -5.64
C ARG A 76 10.63 22.24 -5.01
N PRO A 77 11.15 23.25 -5.73
CA PRO A 77 11.20 24.61 -5.20
C PRO A 77 9.83 25.08 -4.71
N GLY A 78 9.74 25.47 -3.44
CA GLY A 78 8.50 25.92 -2.78
C GLY A 78 7.65 24.83 -2.13
N ASP A 79 7.93 23.54 -2.36
CA ASP A 79 7.26 22.41 -1.70
C ASP A 79 8.05 21.99 -0.44
N VAL A 80 7.35 21.53 0.61
CA VAL A 80 7.99 20.97 1.82
C VAL A 80 8.63 19.61 1.53
N VAL A 81 7.98 18.80 0.69
CA VAL A 81 8.42 17.45 0.32
C VAL A 81 7.90 17.10 -1.07
N GLY A 82 8.63 16.28 -1.80
CA GLY A 82 8.15 15.70 -3.06
C GLY A 82 7.04 14.66 -2.84
N SER A 83 6.82 13.80 -3.84
CA SER A 83 5.85 12.71 -3.72
C SER A 83 6.19 11.77 -2.56
N ILE A 84 5.19 11.46 -1.73
CA ILE A 84 5.29 10.56 -0.57
C ILE A 84 4.35 9.36 -0.72
N GLY A 85 4.55 8.56 -1.76
CA GLY A 85 3.74 7.36 -1.97
C GLY A 85 4.05 6.26 -0.94
N PRO A 86 3.05 5.42 -0.56
CA PRO A 86 3.30 4.26 0.29
C PRO A 86 4.11 3.19 -0.45
N THR A 87 4.93 2.47 0.31
CA THR A 87 5.58 1.24 -0.16
C THR A 87 4.90 -0.01 0.40
N THR A 88 5.20 -1.16 -0.21
CA THR A 88 4.62 -2.44 0.16
C THR A 88 4.98 -2.81 1.61
N ALA A 89 3.96 -2.95 2.46
CA ALA A 89 4.13 -3.14 3.90
C ALA A 89 4.72 -4.51 4.28
N SER A 90 4.46 -5.54 3.47
CA SER A 90 4.89 -6.91 3.76
C SER A 90 6.41 -7.07 3.90
N ARG A 91 7.21 -6.18 3.30
CA ARG A 91 8.68 -6.21 3.43
C ARG A 91 9.15 -5.92 4.87
N MET A 92 8.32 -5.28 5.68
CA MET A 92 8.61 -4.91 7.06
C MET A 92 7.93 -5.86 8.08
N ASP A 93 7.26 -6.92 7.63
CA ASP A 93 6.51 -7.82 8.51
C ASP A 93 7.39 -8.53 9.53
N LYS A 94 8.65 -8.86 9.17
CA LYS A 94 9.61 -9.46 10.10
C LYS A 94 10.03 -8.54 11.25
N TYR A 95 9.95 -7.22 11.07
CA TYR A 95 10.39 -6.22 12.05
C TYR A 95 9.22 -5.67 12.89
N THR A 96 8.02 -5.65 12.31
CA THR A 96 6.85 -4.96 12.89
C THR A 96 6.45 -5.48 14.28
N PRO A 97 6.41 -6.81 14.56
CA PRO A 97 6.04 -7.31 15.89
C PRO A 97 6.93 -6.79 17.01
N ALA A 98 8.25 -6.70 16.77
CA ALA A 98 9.19 -6.18 17.75
C ALA A 98 8.97 -4.69 18.05
N LEU A 99 8.66 -3.89 17.02
CA LEU A 99 8.34 -2.47 17.19
C LEU A 99 7.00 -2.26 17.92
N LEU A 100 5.98 -3.07 17.62
CA LEU A 100 4.69 -3.05 18.32
C LEU A 100 4.87 -3.36 19.81
N LYS A 101 5.71 -4.34 20.16
CA LYS A 101 6.06 -4.66 21.55
C LYS A 101 6.70 -3.48 22.30
N LEU A 102 7.45 -2.64 21.60
CA LEU A 102 8.05 -1.42 22.17
C LEU A 102 7.08 -0.25 22.34
N GLY A 103 5.83 -0.40 21.91
CA GLY A 103 4.76 0.60 22.06
C GLY A 103 4.41 1.35 20.77
N LEU A 104 4.90 0.91 19.60
CA LEU A 104 4.41 1.42 18.32
C LEU A 104 2.91 1.16 18.19
N LYS A 105 2.14 2.20 17.83
CA LYS A 105 0.67 2.09 17.76
C LYS A 105 0.12 1.96 16.37
N GLY A 106 0.85 2.40 15.35
CA GLY A 106 0.39 2.22 13.98
C GLY A 106 1.48 2.11 12.94
N THR A 107 1.09 1.53 11.81
CA THR A 107 1.92 1.50 10.60
C THR A 107 1.08 1.91 9.41
N ILE A 108 1.64 2.69 8.49
CA ILE A 108 0.96 3.10 7.25
C ILE A 108 1.72 2.51 6.06
N GLY A 109 1.02 1.87 5.12
CA GLY A 109 1.63 1.30 3.92
C GLY A 109 0.63 0.92 2.84
N LYS A 110 1.04 0.03 1.92
CA LYS A 110 0.14 -0.61 0.95
C LYS A 110 0.30 -2.14 0.96
N GLY A 111 -0.77 -2.84 0.60
CA GLY A 111 -0.80 -4.29 0.47
C GLY A 111 -1.11 -5.02 1.78
N TYR A 112 -1.16 -6.35 1.68
CA TYR A 112 -1.53 -7.26 2.76
C TYR A 112 -0.43 -7.38 3.82
N ARG A 113 -0.85 -7.75 5.05
CA ARG A 113 0.04 -8.09 6.16
C ARG A 113 -0.04 -9.59 6.45
N GLY A 114 1.08 -10.19 6.84
CA GLY A 114 1.16 -11.58 7.28
C GLY A 114 0.47 -11.82 8.64
N PRO A 115 0.20 -13.10 8.97
CA PRO A 115 -0.50 -13.47 10.21
C PRO A 115 0.24 -13.02 11.48
N ALA A 116 1.56 -13.17 11.51
CA ALA A 116 2.39 -12.75 12.66
C ALA A 116 2.21 -11.27 13.02
N VAL A 117 2.03 -10.40 12.02
CA VAL A 117 1.76 -8.98 12.26
C VAL A 117 0.34 -8.79 12.81
N LYS A 118 -0.67 -9.45 12.24
CA LYS A 118 -2.05 -9.34 12.71
C LYS A 118 -2.17 -9.80 14.17
N ASP A 119 -1.47 -10.86 14.55
CA ASP A 119 -1.43 -11.34 15.92
C ASP A 119 -0.74 -10.31 16.84
N ALA A 120 0.39 -9.74 16.41
CA ALA A 120 1.06 -8.69 17.15
C ALA A 120 0.20 -7.42 17.31
N LEU A 121 -0.58 -7.04 16.30
CA LEU A 121 -1.52 -5.91 16.38
C LEU A 121 -2.59 -6.13 17.47
N ARG A 122 -3.10 -7.36 17.59
CA ARG A 122 -4.05 -7.73 18.66
C ARG A 122 -3.39 -7.70 20.03
N GLN A 123 -2.21 -8.29 20.15
CA GLN A 123 -1.48 -8.41 21.42
C GLN A 123 -1.02 -7.05 21.98
N HIS A 124 -0.57 -6.14 21.11
CA HIS A 124 0.06 -4.89 21.52
C HIS A 124 -0.80 -3.64 21.26
N LYS A 125 -2.09 -3.85 20.94
CA LYS A 125 -3.05 -2.77 20.66
C LYS A 125 -2.51 -1.82 19.59
N GLY A 126 -2.27 -2.36 18.40
CA GLY A 126 -1.80 -1.62 17.24
C GLY A 126 -2.79 -1.66 16.08
N VAL A 127 -2.61 -0.76 15.12
CA VAL A 127 -3.42 -0.67 13.88
C VAL A 127 -2.52 -0.62 12.63
N TYR A 128 -2.96 -1.25 11.56
CA TYR A 128 -2.39 -1.06 10.23
C TYR A 128 -3.32 -0.20 9.37
N PHE A 129 -2.76 0.89 8.87
CA PHE A 129 -3.41 1.85 8.00
C PHE A 129 -2.97 1.66 6.54
N GLY A 130 -3.94 1.67 5.64
CA GLY A 130 -3.74 1.74 4.21
C GLY A 130 -3.70 3.20 3.76
N ALA A 131 -2.58 3.62 3.16
CA ALA A 131 -2.55 4.88 2.42
C ALA A 131 -3.12 4.68 1.01
N ILE A 132 -3.69 5.74 0.44
CA ILE A 132 -4.24 5.73 -0.91
C ILE A 132 -3.08 5.57 -1.91
N GLY A 133 -2.95 4.39 -2.50
CA GLY A 133 -1.93 4.10 -3.51
C GLY A 133 -2.10 4.96 -4.76
N GLY A 134 -0.99 5.42 -5.34
CA GLY A 134 -1.00 6.27 -6.54
C GLY A 134 -1.22 7.77 -6.27
N ALA A 135 -1.58 8.15 -5.04
CA ALA A 135 -1.86 9.54 -4.67
C ALA A 135 -0.67 10.26 -3.98
N GLY A 136 0.58 9.83 -4.23
CA GLY A 136 1.76 10.32 -3.49
C GLY A 136 1.97 11.84 -3.53
N ALA A 137 1.63 12.50 -4.66
CA ALA A 137 1.68 13.95 -4.79
C ALA A 137 0.51 14.68 -4.09
N VAL A 138 -0.61 13.98 -3.87
CA VAL A 138 -1.73 14.52 -3.08
C VAL A 138 -1.41 14.40 -1.60
N LEU A 139 -0.83 13.27 -1.19
CA LEU A 139 -0.43 13.01 0.19
C LEU A 139 0.63 14.02 0.69
N SER A 140 1.54 14.49 -0.18
CA SER A 140 2.55 15.48 0.21
C SER A 140 1.95 16.82 0.65
N ARG A 141 0.76 17.18 0.17
CA ARG A 141 0.06 18.43 0.56
C ARG A 141 -0.36 18.46 2.02
N PHE A 142 -0.46 17.29 2.66
CA PHE A 142 -0.83 17.16 4.08
C PHE A 142 0.41 17.25 5.00
N VAL A 143 1.63 17.26 4.43
CA VAL A 143 2.88 17.40 5.18
C VAL A 143 3.21 18.88 5.35
N LYS A 144 3.30 19.34 6.59
CA LYS A 144 3.64 20.73 6.94
C LYS A 144 5.12 20.92 7.18
N LYS A 145 5.79 19.90 7.71
CA LYS A 145 7.22 19.94 8.01
C LYS A 145 7.84 18.56 7.86
N LEU A 146 9.08 18.54 7.37
CA LEU A 146 9.90 17.35 7.26
C LEU A 146 11.26 17.62 7.89
N SER A 147 11.72 16.72 8.75
CA SER A 147 13.05 16.79 9.37
C SER A 147 13.69 15.41 9.40
N ILE A 148 15.00 15.34 9.18
CA ILE A 148 15.76 14.08 9.30
C ILE A 148 16.06 13.87 10.78
N VAL A 149 15.84 12.65 11.28
CA VAL A 149 16.05 12.30 12.69
C VAL A 149 17.24 11.36 12.85
N ALA A 150 17.38 10.39 11.95
CA ALA A 150 18.46 9.42 12.01
C ALA A 150 18.80 8.84 10.63
N TYR A 151 20.03 8.36 10.52
CA TYR A 151 20.56 7.66 9.34
C TYR A 151 20.47 8.49 8.07
N GLU A 152 20.93 9.75 8.13
CA GLU A 152 20.98 10.67 6.98
C GLU A 152 21.74 10.07 5.79
N ASP A 153 22.75 9.26 6.07
CA ASP A 153 23.55 8.53 5.09
C ASP A 153 22.73 7.55 4.23
N LEU A 154 21.53 7.15 4.68
CA LEU A 154 20.60 6.31 3.90
C LEU A 154 19.79 7.07 2.85
N GLY A 155 19.99 8.38 2.71
CA GLY A 155 19.31 9.20 1.70
C GLY A 155 17.78 9.10 1.83
N THR A 156 17.08 8.68 0.77
CA THR A 156 15.61 8.56 0.76
C THR A 156 15.06 7.51 1.74
N GLU A 157 15.91 6.63 2.30
CA GLU A 157 15.52 5.65 3.31
C GLU A 157 15.82 6.09 4.76
N ALA A 158 16.39 7.28 4.96
CA ALA A 158 16.62 7.87 6.28
C ALA A 158 15.32 7.98 7.10
N ILE A 159 15.46 7.92 8.43
CA ILE A 159 14.34 8.14 9.34
C ILE A 159 14.03 9.62 9.40
N ARG A 160 12.81 9.98 9.02
CA ARG A 160 12.34 11.37 9.03
C ARG A 160 11.13 11.53 9.92
N ARG A 161 11.01 12.68 10.55
CA ARG A 161 9.84 13.13 11.29
C ARG A 161 9.02 14.04 10.37
N LEU A 162 7.80 13.61 10.08
CA LEU A 162 6.80 14.35 9.33
C LEU A 162 5.80 14.96 10.31
N GLU A 163 5.59 16.26 10.23
CA GLU A 163 4.43 16.91 10.84
C GLU A 163 3.33 16.97 9.78
N VAL A 164 2.21 16.33 10.08
CA VAL A 164 1.08 16.22 9.15
C VAL A 164 -0.18 16.81 9.76
N GLU A 165 -1.05 17.32 8.90
CA GLU A 165 -2.37 17.82 9.26
C GLU A 165 -3.41 17.10 8.41
N ALA A 166 -4.41 16.49 9.05
CA ALA A 166 -5.52 15.81 8.38
C ALA A 166 -5.10 14.76 7.33
N PHE A 167 -3.99 14.04 7.57
CA PHE A 167 -3.46 13.06 6.64
C PHE A 167 -4.44 11.88 6.47
N PRO A 168 -4.93 11.61 5.24
CA PRO A 168 -5.96 10.61 5.03
C PRO A 168 -5.40 9.19 5.05
N ALA A 169 -6.04 8.30 5.81
CA ALA A 169 -5.76 6.88 5.78
C ALA A 169 -7.01 6.04 6.06
N ILE A 170 -6.94 4.73 5.81
CA ILE A 170 -8.03 3.78 6.07
C ILE A 170 -7.50 2.69 6.99
N VAL A 171 -8.26 2.31 8.00
CA VAL A 171 -7.92 1.18 8.89
C VAL A 171 -8.11 -0.12 8.10
N ILE A 172 -7.03 -0.85 7.87
CA ILE A 172 -7.04 -2.13 7.15
C ILE A 172 -7.10 -3.28 8.14
N ASN A 173 -6.20 -3.29 9.13
CA ASN A 173 -6.21 -4.27 10.22
C ASN A 173 -6.32 -3.54 11.55
N ASP A 174 -7.27 -3.96 12.38
CA ASP A 174 -7.47 -3.44 13.74
C ASP A 174 -6.94 -4.40 14.81
N CYS A 175 -6.96 -3.96 16.07
CA CYS A 175 -6.54 -4.77 17.21
C CYS A 175 -7.58 -5.82 17.64
N HIS A 176 -8.78 -5.81 17.04
CA HIS A 176 -9.85 -6.78 17.29
C HIS A 176 -9.76 -7.99 16.35
N GLY A 177 -8.89 -7.91 15.35
CA GLY A 177 -8.67 -8.94 14.36
C GLY A 177 -9.41 -8.76 13.04
N GLY A 178 -10.03 -7.60 12.83
CA GLY A 178 -10.62 -7.19 11.57
C GLY A 178 -9.57 -7.10 10.46
N ASP A 179 -10.02 -7.42 9.24
CA ASP A 179 -9.20 -7.32 8.03
C ASP A 179 -10.08 -6.89 6.86
N LEU A 180 -9.97 -5.62 6.51
CA LEU A 180 -10.76 -5.01 5.44
C LEU A 180 -10.59 -5.74 4.10
N TYR A 181 -9.39 -6.27 3.80
CA TYR A 181 -9.18 -6.95 2.53
C TYR A 181 -9.83 -8.33 2.51
N GLN A 182 -9.80 -9.07 3.63
CA GLN A 182 -10.51 -10.35 3.72
C GLN A 182 -12.02 -10.16 3.70
N ASP A 183 -12.52 -9.12 4.34
CA ASP A 183 -13.95 -8.84 4.39
C ASP A 183 -14.48 -8.38 3.03
N GLY A 184 -13.71 -7.55 2.29
CA GLY A 184 -14.03 -7.18 0.92
C GLY A 184 -14.08 -8.37 -0.04
N MET A 185 -13.14 -9.33 0.09
CA MET A 185 -13.15 -10.57 -0.70
C MET A 185 -14.39 -11.44 -0.41
N LYS A 186 -14.79 -11.57 0.86
CA LYS A 186 -15.99 -12.33 1.24
C LYS A 186 -17.27 -11.68 0.71
N ALA A 187 -17.36 -10.35 0.75
CA ALA A 187 -18.50 -9.62 0.20
C ALA A 187 -18.64 -9.86 -1.30
N TYR A 188 -17.55 -9.72 -2.06
CA TYR A 188 -17.54 -9.98 -3.50
C TYR A 188 -17.88 -11.44 -3.84
N ALA A 189 -17.37 -12.41 -3.07
CA ALA A 189 -17.69 -13.82 -3.27
C ALA A 189 -19.19 -14.15 -3.04
N ARG A 190 -19.86 -13.43 -2.12
CA ARG A 190 -21.30 -13.55 -1.87
C ARG A 190 -22.14 -12.90 -2.97
N GLU A 191 -21.67 -11.79 -3.56
CA GLU A 191 -22.36 -11.13 -4.67
C GLU A 191 -22.18 -11.89 -6.00
N GLY A 192 -21.01 -12.49 -6.23
CA GLY A 192 -20.71 -13.31 -7.42
C GLY A 192 -21.36 -14.70 -7.44
N SER A 193 -22.01 -15.13 -6.36
CA SER A 193 -22.76 -16.40 -6.27
C SER A 193 -24.26 -16.25 -6.59
N GLY A 194 -24.69 -15.06 -6.99
CA GLY A 194 -25.98 -14.86 -7.67
C GLY A 194 -25.95 -15.59 -9.02
N SER A 195 -26.57 -16.77 -9.07
CA SER A 195 -26.81 -17.54 -10.29
C SER A 195 -27.25 -16.62 -11.43
N ILE A 196 -26.36 -16.38 -12.40
CA ILE A 196 -26.77 -15.98 -13.75
C ILE A 196 -27.52 -17.20 -14.30
N ARG A 197 -28.83 -17.25 -14.05
CA ARG A 197 -29.72 -18.23 -14.65
C ARG A 197 -29.83 -17.81 -16.11
N TRP A 198 -28.96 -18.36 -16.94
CA TRP A 198 -29.07 -18.22 -18.39
C TRP A 198 -30.38 -18.91 -18.81
N SER A 199 -31.47 -18.15 -18.86
CA SER A 199 -32.73 -18.62 -19.43
C SER A 199 -32.52 -18.73 -20.93
N GLY A 200 -31.95 -19.85 -21.36
CA GLY A 200 -31.87 -20.22 -22.77
C GLY A 200 -33.28 -20.40 -23.31
N ARG A 201 -33.93 -19.30 -23.70
CA ARG A 201 -35.03 -19.35 -24.66
C ARG A 201 -34.41 -19.87 -25.95
N ARG A 202 -34.56 -21.18 -26.17
CA ARG A 202 -34.32 -21.83 -27.46
C ARG A 202 -35.27 -21.19 -28.47
N GLY A 203 -34.83 -20.10 -29.09
CA GLY A 203 -35.46 -19.56 -30.29
C GLY A 203 -35.41 -20.63 -31.37
N HIS A 204 -36.57 -21.17 -31.71
CA HIS A 204 -36.77 -22.02 -32.87
C HIS A 204 -36.39 -21.21 -34.13
N ARG A 205 -35.15 -21.35 -34.61
CA ARG A 205 -34.75 -20.90 -35.94
C ARG A 205 -35.17 -21.99 -36.92
N SER A 206 -36.27 -21.76 -37.64
CA SER A 206 -36.67 -22.58 -38.77
C SER A 206 -35.57 -22.53 -39.84
N ARG A 207 -34.94 -23.68 -40.08
CA ARG A 207 -33.96 -23.85 -41.16
C ARG A 207 -34.71 -23.86 -42.49
N ARG A 208 -34.77 -22.72 -43.18
CA ARG A 208 -34.99 -22.74 -44.64
C ARG A 208 -33.70 -23.21 -45.30
N ARG A 209 -33.78 -24.40 -45.91
CA ARG A 209 -32.76 -24.94 -46.82
C ARG A 209 -32.71 -24.06 -48.07
N THR A 210 -31.59 -23.40 -48.30
CA THR A 210 -31.19 -22.96 -49.64
C THR A 210 -29.90 -23.68 -49.99
N SER A 211 -30.03 -24.60 -50.94
CA SER A 211 -28.94 -25.30 -51.62
C SER A 211 -28.06 -24.30 -52.37
N GLY A 212 -26.77 -24.28 -52.04
CA GLY A 212 -25.76 -23.46 -52.70
C GLY A 212 -24.43 -24.19 -52.70
N THR A 213 -24.11 -24.74 -53.86
CA THR A 213 -22.93 -25.45 -54.33
C THR A 213 -21.58 -25.09 -53.68
N THR A 214 -20.87 -26.15 -53.29
CA THR A 214 -19.47 -26.20 -52.85
C THR A 214 -18.50 -25.71 -53.92
N ARG A 215 -17.60 -24.79 -53.55
CA ARG A 215 -16.25 -24.72 -54.13
C ARG A 215 -15.25 -24.37 -53.03
N GLY A 216 -14.30 -25.28 -52.84
CA GLY A 216 -13.29 -25.21 -51.79
C GLY A 216 -12.32 -24.04 -51.98
N GLY A 217 -11.98 -23.40 -50.86
CA GLY A 217 -10.95 -22.39 -50.77
C GLY A 217 -10.38 -22.39 -49.36
N ARG A 218 -9.15 -22.90 -49.22
CA ARG A 218 -8.39 -22.90 -47.96
C ARG A 218 -8.09 -21.45 -47.56
N CYS A 219 -8.56 -21.01 -46.40
CA CYS A 219 -8.12 -19.76 -45.78
C CYS A 219 -6.69 -19.92 -45.25
N ARG A 220 -5.73 -19.39 -46.01
CA ARG A 220 -4.32 -19.23 -45.61
C ARG A 220 -4.22 -18.05 -44.64
N TRP A 221 -3.89 -18.30 -43.37
CA TRP A 221 -3.41 -17.27 -42.46
C TRP A 221 -2.00 -16.85 -42.89
N ARG A 222 -1.83 -15.60 -43.32
CA ARG A 222 -0.54 -15.02 -43.71
C ARG A 222 -0.02 -14.22 -42.52
N CYS A 223 0.84 -14.83 -41.70
CA CYS A 223 1.75 -14.08 -40.83
C CYS A 223 2.81 -13.41 -41.71
N SER A 224 2.81 -12.09 -41.77
CA SER A 224 3.89 -11.31 -42.39
C SER A 224 5.04 -11.17 -41.41
N SER A 225 5.97 -12.14 -41.43
CA SER A 225 7.33 -11.98 -40.95
C SER A 225 8.18 -11.36 -42.07
N SER A 226 8.52 -10.08 -41.92
CA SER A 226 9.47 -9.41 -42.81
C SER A 226 10.89 -9.58 -42.24
N SER A 227 11.59 -10.61 -42.69
CA SER A 227 13.04 -10.73 -42.58
C SER A 227 13.64 -10.56 -43.98
N ALA A 228 14.50 -9.56 -44.15
CA ALA A 228 15.35 -9.40 -45.32
C ALA A 228 16.81 -9.22 -44.88
N ARG A 229 17.57 -10.30 -45.14
CA ARG A 229 19.01 -10.45 -45.41
C ARG A 229 19.74 -9.13 -45.76
N SER A 230 20.80 -8.74 -45.05
CA SER A 230 22.21 -9.20 -45.11
C SER A 230 22.98 -8.77 -46.38
N SER A 231 23.94 -7.86 -46.21
CA SER A 231 25.16 -7.78 -47.03
C SER A 231 26.34 -7.26 -46.18
N SER A 232 27.43 -8.03 -46.20
CA SER A 232 28.81 -7.78 -45.73
C SER A 232 29.50 -6.69 -46.59
N THR A 233 30.63 -6.03 -46.29
CA THR A 233 31.93 -6.38 -45.62
C THR A 233 32.73 -5.03 -45.32
N PRO A 234 34.01 -4.97 -44.85
CA PRO A 234 34.48 -4.04 -43.79
C PRO A 234 35.66 -3.09 -44.26
N PRO A 235 36.67 -2.75 -43.43
CA PRO A 235 36.83 -1.50 -42.67
C PRO A 235 37.87 -0.51 -43.24
N GLY A 236 37.71 0.79 -42.97
CA GLY A 236 38.62 1.87 -43.35
C GLY A 236 39.25 2.59 -42.15
N ARG A 237 40.55 2.87 -42.27
CA ARG A 237 41.52 3.26 -41.22
C ARG A 237 41.31 4.64 -40.58
N ARG A 238 41.79 4.75 -39.34
CA ARG A 238 42.17 5.97 -38.63
C ARG A 238 43.25 6.75 -39.40
N SER A 239 43.16 8.07 -39.32
CA SER A 239 44.29 9.00 -39.42
C SER A 239 44.59 9.51 -38.01
#